data_AF-A0A3N4HE24-F1
#
_entry.id   AF-A0A3N4HE24-F1
#
_cell.length_a   1.000
_cell.length_b   1.000
_cell.length_c   1.000
_cell.angle_alpha   90.00
_cell.angle_beta   90.00
_cell.angle_gamma   90.00
#
_symmetry.space_group_name_H-M   'P 1'
#
loop_
_entity.id
_entity.type
_entity.pdbx_description
1 polymer ?
#
loop_
_entity_poly.entity_id
_entity_poly.type
_entity_poly.pdbx_seq_one_letter_code
_entity_poly.pdbx_strand_id
1 'polypeptide(L)' 'MAIGVVHRIIADLFSEVRTLYEEGIEVLCPDGKIRIGHPFMGGWIADYMELLKIFAIQKNSCPLCDIDPQE' A
#
# COMPACT_ATOMS: atom_id res chain seq x y z
N MET A 1 -4.32 23.22 -11.61
CA MET A 1 -3.01 22.98 -12.27
C MET A 1 -2.16 21.92 -11.54
N ALA A 2 -2.22 21.80 -10.21
CA ALA A 2 -1.40 20.84 -9.44
C ALA A 2 -1.76 19.35 -9.60
N ILE A 3 -3.05 18.99 -9.74
CA ILE A 3 -3.47 17.57 -9.75
C ILE A 3 -2.93 16.80 -10.97
N GLY A 4 -2.84 17.46 -12.13
CA GLY A 4 -2.34 16.84 -13.36
C GLY A 4 -0.85 16.52 -13.29
N VAL A 5 -0.08 17.34 -12.56
CA VAL A 5 1.36 17.08 -12.33
C VAL A 5 1.53 15.88 -11.41
N VAL A 6 0.75 15.79 -10.32
CA VAL A 6 0.80 14.65 -9.40
C VAL A 6 0.42 13.35 -10.11
N HIS A 7 -0.64 13.34 -10.91
CA HIS A 7 -1.01 12.15 -11.71
C HIS A 7 0.08 11.73 -12.68
N ARG A 8 0.77 12.68 -13.33
CA ARG A 8 1.86 12.37 -14.26
C ARG A 8 3.05 11.77 -13.52
N ILE A 9 3.44 12.33 -12.37
CA ILE A 9 4.51 11.78 -11.53
C ILE A 9 4.18 10.35 -11.09
N ILE A 10 2.95 10.08 -10.64
CA ILE A 10 2.51 8.74 -10.23
C ILE A 10 2.56 7.77 -11.42
N ALA A 11 2.10 8.19 -12.60
CA ALA A 11 2.14 7.37 -13.80
C ALA A 11 3.58 7.03 -14.22
N ASP A 12 4.48 8.01 -14.17
CA ASP A 12 5.89 7.82 -14.54
C ASP A 12 6.59 6.91 -13.52
N LEU A 13 6.32 7.09 -12.21
CA LEU A 13 6.88 6.26 -11.13
C LEU A 13 6.50 4.78 -11.26
N PHE A 14 5.27 4.50 -11.71
CA PHE A 14 4.73 3.14 -11.82
C PHE A 14 4.71 2.59 -13.24
N SER A 15 5.39 3.26 -14.18
CA SER A 15 5.47 2.86 -15.59
C SER A 15 5.92 1.41 -15.78
N GLU A 16 6.89 0.97 -14.98
CA GLU A 16 7.48 -0.37 -15.05
C GLU A 16 6.75 -1.42 -14.21
N VAL A 17 5.80 -1.04 -13.34
CA VAL A 17 5.17 -1.96 -12.38
C VAL A 17 4.56 -3.17 -13.07
N ARG A 18 3.94 -2.97 -14.23
CA ARG A 18 3.31 -4.05 -14.98
C ARG A 18 4.35 -5.08 -15.44
N THR A 19 5.41 -4.62 -16.08
CA THR A 19 6.51 -5.47 -16.54
C THR A 19 7.14 -6.23 -15.36
N LEU A 20 7.42 -5.51 -14.26
CA LEU A 20 8.02 -6.11 -13.07
C LEU A 20 7.07 -7.13 -12.41
N TYR A 21 5.75 -6.92 -12.44
CA TYR A 21 4.78 -7.87 -11.93
C TYR A 21 4.72 -9.14 -12.78
N GLU A 22 4.76 -9.03 -14.11
CA GLU A 22 4.68 -10.16 -15.04
C GLU A 22 6.01 -10.93 -15.16
N GLU A 23 7.14 -10.21 -15.29
CA GLU A 23 8.46 -10.77 -15.60
C GLU A 23 9.37 -10.88 -14.37
N GLY A 24 9.14 -10.06 -13.34
CA GLY A 24 9.95 -10.03 -12.13
C GLY A 24 11.31 -9.33 -12.31
N ILE A 25 12.11 -9.35 -11.25
CA ILE A 25 13.49 -8.86 -11.22
C ILE A 25 14.40 -9.82 -10.49
N GLU A 26 15.67 -9.84 -10.87
CA GLU A 26 16.69 -10.55 -10.11
C GLU A 26 16.92 -9.87 -8.75
N VAL A 27 16.76 -10.65 -7.68
CA VAL A 27 17.00 -10.23 -6.31
C VAL A 27 18.08 -11.11 -5.72
N LEU A 28 19.19 -10.49 -5.32
CA LEU A 28 20.21 -11.15 -4.50
C LEU A 28 19.67 -11.28 -3.08
N CYS A 29 19.39 -12.52 -2.66
CA CYS A 29 18.91 -12.80 -1.31
C CYS A 29 20.07 -12.90 -0.30
N PRO A 30 19.79 -12.75 1.01
CA PRO A 30 20.82 -12.84 2.06
C PRO A 30 21.57 -14.18 2.12
N ASP A 31 21.02 -15.24 1.52
CA ASP A 31 21.66 -16.55 1.40
C ASP A 31 22.64 -16.66 0.21
N GLY A 32 22.89 -15.54 -0.48
CA GLY A 32 23.79 -15.47 -1.63
C GLY A 32 23.19 -15.99 -2.94
N LYS A 33 21.92 -16.40 -2.96
CA LYS A 33 21.25 -16.90 -4.17
C LYS A 33 20.46 -15.78 -4.86
N ILE A 34 20.49 -15.81 -6.19
CA ILE A 34 19.66 -14.95 -7.03
C ILE A 34 18.31 -15.62 -7.24
N ARG A 35 17.22 -14.87 -7.07
CA ARG A 35 15.85 -15.31 -7.34
C ARG A 35 15.10 -14.25 -8.14
N ILE A 36 14.08 -14.68 -8.88
CA ILE A 36 13.15 -13.75 -9.53
C ILE A 36 12.09 -13.33 -8.50
N GLY A 37 12.12 -12.06 -8.11
CA GLY A 37 11.14 -11.43 -7.25
C GLY A 37 10.14 -10.61 -8.04
N HIS A 38 8.86 -10.72 -7.71
CA HIS A 38 7.79 -9.94 -8.32
C HIS A 38 7.29 -8.90 -7.32
N PRO A 39 7.44 -7.59 -7.58
CA PRO A 39 6.86 -6.57 -6.72
C PRO A 39 5.33 -6.61 -6.79
N PHE A 40 4.68 -6.53 -5.63
CA PHE A 40 3.23 -6.43 -5.52
C PHE A 40 2.88 -5.02 -5.02
N MET A 41 2.03 -4.32 -5.75
CA MET A 41 1.56 -3.00 -5.34
C MET A 41 0.36 -3.14 -4.41
N GLY A 42 0.50 -2.65 -3.18
CA GLY A 42 -0.60 -2.43 -2.25
C GLY A 42 -0.90 -0.94 -2.13
N GLY A 43 -2.18 -0.58 -2.12
CA GLY A 43 -2.64 0.77 -1.82
C GLY A 43 -3.29 0.80 -0.44
N TRP A 44 -3.02 1.87 0.32
CA TRP A 44 -3.72 2.16 1.57
C TRP A 44 -4.51 3.45 1.42
N ILE A 45 -5.80 3.41 1.67
CA ILE A 45 -6.62 4.62 1.73
C ILE A 45 -6.35 5.27 3.09
N ALA A 46 -5.62 6.38 3.09
CA ALA A 46 -5.36 7.19 4.29
C ALA A 46 -6.56 8.09 4.64
N ASP A 47 -7.78 7.57 4.51
CA ASP A 47 -9.01 8.24 4.94
C ASP A 47 -9.52 7.54 6.19
N TYR A 48 -9.36 8.22 7.33
CA TYR A 48 -9.81 7.72 8.63
C TYR A 48 -11.30 7.33 8.62
N MET A 49 -12.16 8.13 8.01
CA MET A 49 -13.60 7.86 7.99
C MET A 49 -13.95 6.66 7.10
N GLU A 50 -13.19 6.43 6.03
CA GLU A 50 -13.36 5.25 5.18
C GLU A 50 -12.85 3.98 5.88
N LEU A 51 -11.70 4.07 6.57
CA LEU A 51 -11.15 2.98 7.37
C LEU A 51 -12.12 2.52 8.47
N LEU A 52 -12.75 3.46 9.18
CA LEU A 52 -13.77 3.13 10.19
C LEU A 52 -14.92 2.29 9.60
N LYS A 53 -15.34 2.59 8.36
CA LYS A 53 -16.40 1.84 7.68
C LYS A 53 -15.93 0.46 7.22
N ILE A 54 -14.77 0.38 6.57
CA ILE A 54 -14.23 -0.87 6.04
C ILE A 54 -14.02 -1.90 7.15
N PHE A 55 -13.48 -1.44 8.29
CA PHE A 55 -13.13 -2.32 9.40
C PHE A 55 -14.20 -2.38 10.49
N ALA A 56 -15.37 -1.76 10.28
CA ALA A 56 -16.45 -1.66 11.27
C ALA A 56 -15.98 -1.18 12.65
N ILE A 57 -15.06 -0.22 12.68
CA ILE A 57 -14.47 0.35 13.89
C ILE A 57 -15.33 1.55 14.33
N GLN A 58 -15.55 1.70 15.63
CA GLN A 58 -16.21 2.89 16.16
C GLN A 58 -15.28 4.11 16.07
N LYS A 59 -15.87 5.28 15.84
CA LYS A 59 -15.09 6.53 15.83
C LYS A 59 -14.39 6.71 17.18
N ASN A 60 -13.11 7.09 17.13
CA ASN A 60 -12.22 7.24 18.29
C ASN A 60 -11.97 5.94 19.09
N SER A 61 -12.22 4.76 18.51
CA SER A 61 -11.84 3.49 19.14
C SER A 61 -10.67 2.83 18.41
N CYS A 62 -9.94 1.97 19.13
CA CYS A 62 -8.93 1.10 18.57
C CYS A 62 -9.48 -0.33 18.51
N PRO A 63 -9.44 -1.03 17.36
CA PRO A 63 -9.97 -2.39 17.25
C PRO A 63 -9.19 -3.44 18.05
N LEU A 64 -8.02 -3.06 18.59
CA LEU A 64 -7.19 -3.92 19.43
C LEU A 64 -7.30 -3.60 20.92
N CYS A 65 -7.89 -2.46 21.29
CA CYS A 65 -8.01 -2.06 22.69
C CYS A 65 -9.34 -2.54 23.26
N ASP A 66 -9.31 -3.14 24.44
CA ASP A 66 -10.50 -3.53 25.21
C ASP A 66 -11.08 -2.38 26.05
N ILE A 67 -10.52 -1.17 25.94
CA ILE A 67 -11.01 0.01 26.64
C ILE A 67 -12.25 0.51 25.89
N ASP A 68 -13.37 0.64 26.59
CA ASP A 68 -14.58 1.21 26.00
C ASP A 68 -14.28 2.66 25.57
N PRO A 69 -14.49 3.04 24.29
CA PRO A 69 -14.31 4.42 23.84
C PRO A 69 -15.24 5.43 24.55
N GLN A 70 -16.20 4.97 25.36
CA GLN A 70 -17.12 5.77 26.16
C GLN A 70 -16.71 5.93 27.63
N GLU A 71 -15.63 5.27 28.08
CA GLU A 71 -15.03 5.48 29.42
C GLU A 71 -14.12 6.72 29.50
#